data_AF-A0A5E9AS90-F1
#
_entry.id   AF-A0A5E9AS90-F1
#
_cell.length_a   1.000
_cell.length_b   1.000
_cell.length_c   1.000
_cell.angle_alpha   90.00
_cell.angle_beta   90.00
_cell.angle_gamma   90.00
#
_symmetry.space_group_name_H-M   'P 1'
#
loop_
_entity.id
_entity.type
_entity.pdbx_description
1 polymer ?
#
loop_
_entity_poly.entity_id
_entity_poly.type
_entity_poly.pdbx_seq_one_letter_code
_entity_poly.pdbx_strand_id
1 'polypeptide(L)'
;MKLFAGNSNRVLAEAVARYLNIPLGKASVRRFADQEIFVEIQENVRGEDVFILQSTSYPTNDHLMELLIMMDAFMRSSARRITAVIPYFGYARQDRRASGRTPISAKLVANMITRAGADRVLTLDLHAGQIQGFFDIPTDNLFSVPVMARDVKAKYKQLGNVVVVSPDIGGVVRA
;
A
#
# COMPACT_ATOMS: atom_id res chain seq x y z
N MET A 1 -9.99 -0.87 16.89
CA MET A 1 -9.10 -1.03 15.72
C MET A 1 -9.65 -2.14 14.85
N LYS A 2 -9.80 -1.91 13.55
CA LYS A 2 -10.32 -2.89 12.59
C LYS A 2 -9.44 -2.94 11.35
N LEU A 3 -9.16 -4.14 10.85
CA LEU A 3 -8.41 -4.37 9.62
C LEU A 3 -9.35 -4.86 8.53
N PHE A 4 -9.34 -4.22 7.38
CA PHE A 4 -10.08 -4.61 6.19
C PHE A 4 -9.11 -4.85 5.03
N ALA A 5 -9.57 -5.56 4.02
CA ALA A 5 -8.78 -5.86 2.82
C ALA A 5 -9.57 -5.51 1.56
N GLY A 6 -8.88 -4.94 0.57
CA GLY A 6 -9.37 -4.96 -0.80
C GLY A 6 -9.02 -6.29 -1.50
N ASN A 7 -9.16 -6.35 -2.82
CA ASN A 7 -8.97 -7.61 -3.56
C ASN A 7 -7.52 -7.93 -3.95
N SER A 8 -6.56 -7.02 -3.78
CA SER A 8 -5.20 -7.21 -4.29
C SER A 8 -4.42 -8.34 -3.63
N ASN A 9 -4.60 -8.54 -2.32
CA ASN A 9 -3.87 -9.57 -1.57
C ASN A 9 -4.57 -9.94 -0.25
N ARG A 10 -5.67 -10.69 -0.36
CA ARG A 10 -6.40 -11.16 0.82
C ARG A 10 -5.58 -12.09 1.71
N VAL A 11 -4.71 -12.91 1.14
CA VAL A 11 -3.84 -13.84 1.88
C VAL A 11 -2.93 -13.08 2.85
N LEU A 12 -2.34 -11.96 2.42
CA LEU A 12 -1.53 -11.11 3.28
C LEU A 12 -2.36 -10.50 4.41
N ALA A 13 -3.55 -9.97 4.10
CA ALA A 13 -4.43 -9.39 5.10
C ALA A 13 -4.86 -10.41 6.18
N GLU A 14 -5.17 -11.65 5.77
CA GLU A 14 -5.50 -12.73 6.69
C GLU A 14 -4.29 -13.15 7.54
N ALA A 15 -3.08 -13.14 6.98
CA ALA A 15 -1.85 -13.39 7.75
C ALA A 15 -1.60 -12.29 8.80
N VAL A 16 -1.77 -11.02 8.42
CA VAL A 16 -1.64 -9.88 9.34
C VAL A 16 -2.72 -9.92 10.42
N ALA A 17 -3.98 -10.18 10.06
CA ALA A 17 -5.09 -10.31 11.01
C ALA A 17 -4.82 -11.41 12.05
N ARG A 18 -4.36 -12.58 11.60
CA ARG A 18 -3.96 -13.69 12.48
C ARG A 18 -2.80 -13.32 13.39
N TYR A 19 -1.77 -12.66 12.87
CA TYR A 19 -0.64 -12.20 13.67
C TYR A 19 -1.06 -11.21 14.78
N LEU A 20 -2.01 -10.33 14.48
CA LEU A 20 -2.58 -9.38 15.42
C LEU A 20 -3.66 -9.97 16.34
N ASN A 21 -4.03 -11.25 16.15
CA ASN A 21 -5.11 -11.92 16.86
C ASN A 21 -6.46 -11.17 16.80
N ILE A 22 -6.80 -10.64 15.61
CA ILE A 22 -8.09 -9.99 15.34
C ILE A 22 -8.76 -10.62 14.12
N PRO A 23 -10.09 -10.60 14.03
CA PRO A 23 -10.77 -10.98 12.80
C PRO A 23 -10.54 -9.94 11.70
N LEU A 24 -10.50 -10.40 10.44
CA LEU A 24 -10.59 -9.50 9.30
C LEU A 24 -12.02 -8.95 9.21
N GLY A 25 -12.15 -7.64 9.02
CA GLY A 25 -13.42 -6.95 8.89
C GLY A 25 -14.21 -7.41 7.67
N LYS A 26 -15.53 -7.34 7.77
CA LYS A 26 -16.49 -7.75 6.76
C LYS A 26 -16.78 -6.60 5.82
N ALA A 27 -16.34 -6.75 4.58
CA ALA A 27 -16.68 -5.86 3.48
C ALA A 27 -16.88 -6.70 2.21
N SER A 28 -17.81 -6.26 1.36
CA SER A 28 -18.00 -6.77 0.02
C SER A 28 -17.33 -5.82 -0.96
N VAL A 29 -16.34 -6.30 -1.71
CA VAL A 29 -15.65 -5.55 -2.76
C VAL A 29 -15.81 -6.35 -4.05
N ARG A 30 -16.70 -5.90 -4.93
CA ARG A 30 -17.11 -6.64 -6.13
C ARG A 30 -17.16 -5.73 -7.33
N ARG A 31 -17.35 -6.32 -8.50
CA ARG A 31 -17.52 -5.60 -9.77
C ARG A 31 -18.92 -5.81 -10.32
N PHE A 32 -19.46 -4.77 -10.94
CA PHE A 32 -20.64 -4.88 -11.79
C PHE A 32 -20.26 -5.47 -13.16
N ALA A 33 -21.27 -5.76 -13.99
CA ALA A 33 -21.06 -6.39 -15.29
C ALA A 33 -20.21 -5.53 -16.25
N ASP A 34 -20.29 -4.21 -16.11
CA ASP A 34 -19.52 -3.21 -16.83
C ASP A 34 -18.15 -2.89 -16.20
N GLN A 35 -17.73 -3.65 -15.19
CA GLN A 35 -16.47 -3.52 -14.43
C GLN A 35 -16.40 -2.37 -13.44
N GLU A 36 -17.48 -1.62 -13.21
CA GLU A 36 -17.49 -0.65 -12.11
C GLU A 36 -17.33 -1.34 -10.75
N ILE A 37 -16.57 -0.71 -9.86
CA ILE A 37 -16.26 -1.25 -8.54
C ILE A 37 -17.34 -0.84 -7.55
N PHE A 38 -17.87 -1.82 -6.82
CA PHE A 38 -18.82 -1.62 -5.73
C PHE A 38 -18.21 -2.08 -4.40
N VAL A 39 -18.31 -1.22 -3.39
CA VAL A 39 -17.87 -1.51 -2.02
C VAL A 39 -19.05 -1.35 -1.07
N GLU A 40 -19.22 -2.32 -0.18
CA GLU A 40 -20.13 -2.25 0.97
C GLU A 40 -19.41 -2.70 2.23
N ILE A 41 -19.42 -1.86 3.27
CA ILE A 41 -18.93 -2.21 4.60
C ILE A 41 -20.07 -2.91 5.35
N GLN A 42 -19.84 -4.14 5.81
CA GLN A 42 -20.90 -5.02 6.34
C GLN A 42 -20.89 -5.09 7.88
N GLU A 43 -20.26 -4.12 8.54
CA GLU A 43 -20.22 -3.99 9.99
C GLU A 43 -20.08 -2.54 10.43
N ASN A 44 -20.40 -2.25 11.70
CA ASN A 44 -20.27 -0.91 12.26
C ASN A 44 -18.80 -0.52 12.45
N VAL A 45 -18.43 0.65 11.92
CA VAL A 45 -17.07 1.21 11.95
C VAL A 45 -17.02 2.63 12.52
N ARG A 46 -18.14 3.12 13.07
CA ARG A 46 -18.25 4.48 13.62
C ARG A 46 -17.30 4.62 14.80
N GLY A 47 -16.45 5.65 14.76
CA GLY A 47 -15.49 5.93 15.81
C GLY A 47 -14.29 4.98 15.86
N GLU A 48 -14.21 4.02 14.94
CA GLU A 48 -13.12 3.04 14.90
C GLU A 48 -11.86 3.57 14.20
N ASP A 49 -10.73 3.01 14.61
CA ASP A 49 -9.45 3.16 13.92
C ASP A 49 -9.33 2.05 12.87
N VAL A 50 -9.43 2.43 11.60
CA VAL A 50 -9.56 1.52 10.46
C VAL A 50 -8.24 1.44 9.69
N PHE A 51 -7.81 0.22 9.40
CA PHE A 51 -6.69 -0.09 8.53
C PHE A 51 -7.20 -0.79 7.29
N ILE A 52 -6.86 -0.29 6.10
CA ILE A 52 -7.24 -0.91 4.82
C ILE A 52 -5.99 -1.44 4.16
N LEU A 53 -5.85 -2.76 4.08
CA LEU A 53 -4.74 -3.40 3.39
C LEU A 53 -5.09 -3.61 1.93
N GLN A 54 -4.42 -2.86 1.06
CA GLN A 54 -4.61 -2.93 -0.39
C GLN A 54 -3.32 -2.47 -1.10
N SER A 55 -2.67 -3.40 -1.79
CA SER A 55 -1.65 -3.05 -2.78
C SER A 55 -2.32 -2.44 -4.00
N THR A 56 -1.62 -1.54 -4.68
CA THR A 56 -2.05 -0.95 -5.96
C THR A 56 -1.26 -1.57 -7.12
N SER A 57 -0.95 -2.87 -7.02
CA SER A 57 -0.32 -3.69 -8.06
C SER A 57 -1.33 -4.12 -9.12
N TYR A 58 -0.90 -4.80 -10.19
CA TYR A 58 -1.76 -5.23 -11.28
C TYR A 58 -3.01 -6.02 -10.80
N PRO A 59 -4.23 -5.71 -11.29
CA PRO A 59 -4.59 -4.57 -12.15
C PRO A 59 -4.56 -3.24 -11.37
N THR A 60 -3.57 -2.39 -11.70
CA THR A 60 -3.16 -1.22 -10.92
C THR A 60 -4.29 -0.23 -10.68
N ASN A 61 -5.03 0.11 -11.74
CA ASN A 61 -6.04 1.16 -11.70
C ASN A 61 -7.26 0.71 -10.91
N ASP A 62 -7.68 -0.54 -11.12
CA ASP A 62 -8.79 -1.14 -10.41
C ASP A 62 -8.50 -1.24 -8.92
N HIS A 63 -7.32 -1.74 -8.53
CA HIS A 63 -6.96 -1.82 -7.10
C HIS A 63 -6.80 -0.44 -6.45
N LEU A 64 -6.31 0.55 -7.21
CA LEU A 64 -6.30 1.94 -6.76
C LEU A 64 -7.73 2.45 -6.54
N MET A 65 -8.62 2.26 -7.50
CA MET A 65 -10.02 2.66 -7.37
C MET A 65 -10.74 1.93 -6.23
N GLU A 66 -10.50 0.63 -6.04
CA GLU A 66 -10.99 -0.14 -4.89
C GLU A 66 -10.54 0.51 -3.58
N LEU A 67 -9.25 0.84 -3.44
CA LEU A 67 -8.74 1.52 -2.23
C LEU A 67 -9.46 2.86 -2.00
N LEU A 68 -9.58 3.70 -3.03
CA LEU A 68 -10.19 5.02 -2.93
C LEU A 68 -11.67 4.93 -2.53
N ILE A 69 -12.43 4.02 -3.16
CA ILE A 69 -13.85 3.80 -2.87
C ILE A 69 -14.04 3.20 -1.47
N MET A 70 -13.18 2.29 -1.04
CA MET A 70 -13.19 1.78 0.33
C MET A 70 -12.98 2.92 1.33
N MET A 71 -11.98 3.76 1.14
CA MET A 71 -11.71 4.90 2.04
C MET A 71 -12.89 5.87 2.11
N ASP A 72 -13.50 6.22 0.97
CA ASP A 72 -14.71 7.06 0.94
C ASP A 72 -15.86 6.42 1.73
N ALA A 73 -16.08 5.11 1.58
CA ALA A 73 -17.09 4.38 2.34
C ALA A 73 -16.83 4.43 3.86
N PHE A 74 -15.57 4.27 4.31
CA PHE A 74 -15.23 4.37 5.74
C PHE A 74 -15.38 5.80 6.28
N MET A 75 -15.00 6.80 5.48
CA MET A 75 -15.15 8.22 5.84
C MET A 75 -16.62 8.56 6.07
N ARG A 76 -17.50 8.23 5.11
CA ARG A 76 -18.95 8.45 5.23
C ARG A 76 -19.59 7.63 6.34
N SER A 77 -18.99 6.48 6.68
CA SER A 77 -19.40 5.65 7.82
C SER A 77 -18.87 6.16 9.17
N SER A 78 -18.27 7.36 9.20
CA SER A 78 -17.75 8.02 10.40
C SER A 78 -16.66 7.23 11.14
N ALA A 79 -15.78 6.54 10.40
CA ALA A 79 -14.53 6.04 10.98
C ALA A 79 -13.77 7.20 11.64
N ARG A 80 -13.15 6.96 12.81
CA ARG A 80 -12.37 7.99 13.52
C ARG A 80 -11.06 8.29 12.80
N ARG A 81 -10.44 7.26 12.24
CA ARG A 81 -9.16 7.35 11.53
C ARG A 81 -9.09 6.26 10.47
N ILE A 82 -8.49 6.58 9.33
CA ILE A 82 -8.28 5.66 8.21
C ILE A 82 -6.77 5.63 7.88
N THR A 83 -6.15 4.46 8.05
CA THR A 83 -4.78 4.19 7.61
C THR A 83 -4.79 3.32 6.36
N ALA A 84 -4.27 3.86 5.25
CA ALA A 84 -4.07 3.09 4.02
C ALA A 84 -2.78 2.28 4.14
N VAL A 85 -2.90 0.96 4.21
CA VAL A 85 -1.77 0.02 4.22
C VAL A 85 -1.55 -0.48 2.80
N ILE A 86 -0.49 0.01 2.15
CA ILE A 86 -0.22 -0.16 0.73
C ILE A 86 1.14 -0.87 0.55
N PRO A 87 1.21 -2.22 0.64
CA PRO A 87 2.48 -2.95 0.53
C PRO A 87 3.20 -2.73 -0.81
N TYR A 88 2.46 -2.48 -1.88
CA TYR A 88 3.00 -2.06 -3.17
C TYR A 88 2.34 -0.76 -3.62
N PHE A 89 3.11 0.32 -3.68
CA PHE A 89 2.67 1.61 -4.18
C PHE A 89 2.83 1.68 -5.71
N GLY A 90 1.72 1.51 -6.43
CA GLY A 90 1.63 1.67 -7.88
C GLY A 90 2.00 3.08 -8.32
N TYR A 91 2.44 3.22 -9.57
CA TYR A 91 2.98 4.47 -10.13
C TYR A 91 4.24 5.04 -9.46
N ALA A 92 4.83 4.35 -8.46
CA ALA A 92 6.03 4.83 -7.76
C ALA A 92 7.23 5.13 -8.68
N ARG A 93 7.33 4.49 -9.85
CA ARG A 93 8.38 4.75 -10.86
C ARG A 93 8.17 6.05 -11.65
N GLN A 94 7.04 6.72 -11.46
CA GLN A 94 6.66 7.99 -12.08
C GLN A 94 6.64 9.10 -11.01
N ASP A 95 7.72 9.18 -10.23
CA ASP A 95 7.96 10.07 -9.09
C ASP A 95 8.62 11.40 -9.48
N ARG A 96 9.05 11.54 -10.73
CA ARG A 96 9.62 12.78 -11.26
C ARG A 96 9.28 12.95 -12.73
N ARG A 97 9.48 14.17 -13.24
CA ARG A 97 9.40 14.43 -14.68
C ARG A 97 10.68 13.92 -15.34
N ALA A 98 10.59 12.78 -16.01
CA ALA A 98 11.73 12.23 -16.77
C ALA A 98 12.05 13.06 -18.03
N SER A 99 11.04 13.73 -18.59
CA SER A 99 11.17 14.61 -19.75
C SER A 99 10.11 15.72 -19.72
N GLY A 100 10.20 16.67 -20.66
CA GLY A 100 9.22 17.74 -20.81
C GLY A 100 7.80 17.20 -21.00
N ARG A 101 6.81 17.87 -20.37
CA ARG A 101 5.36 17.55 -20.47
C ARG A 101 4.94 16.14 -19.98
N THR A 102 5.75 15.49 -19.15
CA THR A 102 5.35 14.24 -18.46
C THR A 102 4.72 14.51 -17.09
N PRO A 103 3.82 13.63 -16.61
CA PRO A 103 3.21 13.74 -15.29
C PRO A 103 4.17 13.31 -14.16
N ILE A 104 3.81 13.64 -12.93
CA ILE A 104 4.34 13.01 -11.71
C ILE A 104 3.21 12.17 -11.12
N SER A 105 2.95 11.01 -11.72
CA SER A 105 1.77 10.19 -11.38
C SER A 105 1.81 9.68 -9.95
N ALA A 106 2.99 9.46 -9.36
CA ALA A 106 3.09 9.13 -7.93
C ALA A 106 2.51 10.24 -7.03
N LYS A 107 2.74 11.52 -7.38
CA LYS A 107 2.14 12.66 -6.67
C LYS A 107 0.64 12.75 -6.90
N LEU A 108 0.17 12.48 -8.12
CA LEU A 108 -1.26 12.40 -8.40
C LEU A 108 -1.95 11.32 -7.55
N VAL A 109 -1.36 10.12 -7.49
CA VAL A 109 -1.88 9.01 -6.67
C VAL A 109 -1.86 9.35 -5.18
N ALA A 110 -0.77 9.94 -4.68
CA ALA A 110 -0.70 10.40 -3.29
C ALA A 110 -1.80 11.43 -2.96
N ASN A 111 -2.05 12.38 -3.87
CA ASN A 111 -3.13 13.35 -3.72
C ASN A 111 -4.50 12.67 -3.70
N MET A 112 -4.76 11.70 -4.59
CA MET A 112 -6.03 10.98 -4.60
C MET A 112 -6.27 10.21 -3.30
N ILE A 113 -5.26 9.48 -2.81
CA ILE A 113 -5.35 8.72 -1.54
C ILE A 113 -5.62 9.66 -0.36
N THR A 114 -4.89 10.78 -0.28
CA THR A 114 -5.09 11.79 0.77
C THR A 114 -6.49 12.39 0.69
N ARG A 115 -6.96 12.75 -0.51
CA ARG A 115 -8.28 13.37 -0.70
C ARG A 115 -9.45 12.41 -0.50
N ALA A 116 -9.26 11.13 -0.76
CA ALA A 116 -10.27 10.10 -0.49
C ALA A 116 -10.44 9.78 1.00
N GLY A 117 -9.59 10.33 1.88
CA GLY A 117 -9.80 10.27 3.33
C GLY A 117 -8.74 9.55 4.13
N ALA A 118 -7.58 9.22 3.55
CA ALA A 118 -6.48 8.68 4.35
C ALA A 118 -5.96 9.71 5.35
N ASP A 119 -5.88 9.33 6.63
CA ASP A 119 -5.22 10.12 7.69
C ASP A 119 -3.74 9.74 7.84
N ARG A 120 -3.37 8.53 7.39
CA ARG A 120 -2.02 7.98 7.43
C ARG A 120 -1.82 6.99 6.28
N VAL A 121 -0.58 6.89 5.80
CA VAL A 121 -0.17 5.83 4.87
C VAL A 121 0.91 4.97 5.52
N LEU A 122 0.78 3.65 5.37
CA LEU A 122 1.80 2.67 5.71
C LEU A 122 2.17 1.92 4.43
N THR A 123 3.43 1.96 4.03
CA THR A 123 3.91 1.36 2.77
C THR A 123 5.22 0.61 2.98
N LEU A 124 5.69 -0.08 1.96
CA LEU A 124 6.91 -0.90 2.00
C LEU A 124 7.80 -0.58 0.79
N ASP A 125 9.08 -0.29 1.04
CA ASP A 125 10.13 -0.10 0.04
C ASP A 125 9.70 0.79 -1.14
N LEU A 126 9.31 2.03 -0.85
CA LEU A 126 9.05 3.03 -1.88
C LEU A 126 10.20 3.12 -2.89
N HIS A 127 9.84 3.22 -4.17
CA HIS A 127 10.81 3.33 -5.28
C HIS A 127 11.85 4.43 -5.03
N ALA A 128 11.38 5.58 -4.53
CA ALA A 128 12.17 6.71 -4.09
C ALA A 128 11.65 7.20 -2.74
N GLY A 129 12.55 7.42 -1.77
CA GLY A 129 12.17 7.85 -0.41
C GLY A 129 11.47 9.21 -0.37
N GLN A 130 11.69 10.05 -1.39
CA GLN A 130 11.07 11.36 -1.58
C GLN A 130 9.56 11.28 -1.79
N ILE A 131 9.03 10.13 -2.20
CA ILE A 131 7.58 9.94 -2.37
C ILE A 131 6.83 10.18 -1.05
N GLN A 132 7.46 9.98 0.11
CA GLN A 132 6.87 10.35 1.40
C GLN A 132 6.49 11.84 1.46
N GLY A 133 7.29 12.72 0.84
CA GLY A 133 7.00 14.16 0.73
C GLY A 133 5.88 14.52 -0.26
N PHE A 134 5.30 13.53 -0.96
CA PHE A 134 4.09 13.76 -1.77
C PHE A 134 2.82 13.71 -0.93
N PHE A 135 2.87 13.12 0.26
CA PHE A 135 1.78 13.10 1.22
C PHE A 135 1.94 14.25 2.21
N ASP A 136 0.87 15.01 2.41
CA ASP A 136 0.78 16.02 3.48
C ASP A 136 0.36 15.39 4.84
N ILE A 137 0.16 14.06 4.85
CA ILE A 137 -0.21 13.23 6.00
C ILE A 137 0.96 12.33 6.41
N PRO A 138 1.03 11.89 7.68
CA PRO A 138 2.05 10.94 8.13
C PRO A 138 2.14 9.72 7.23
N THR A 139 3.34 9.41 6.77
CA THR A 139 3.62 8.29 5.88
C THR A 139 4.77 7.48 6.46
N ASP A 140 4.48 6.23 6.81
CA ASP A 140 5.44 5.28 7.35
C ASP A 140 5.93 4.37 6.21
N ASN A 141 7.20 4.50 5.80
CA ASN A 141 7.82 3.61 4.81
C ASN A 141 8.64 2.52 5.51
N LEU A 142 8.15 1.28 5.48
CA LEU A 142 8.86 0.11 5.98
C LEU A 142 9.95 -0.35 5.01
N PHE A 143 10.88 -1.15 5.49
CA PHE A 143 12.01 -1.68 4.70
C PHE A 143 12.08 -3.20 4.81
N SER A 144 12.16 -3.89 3.67
CA SER A 144 12.34 -5.36 3.63
C SER A 144 13.79 -5.80 3.79
N VAL A 145 14.77 -4.91 3.61
CA VAL A 145 16.20 -5.21 3.65
C VAL A 145 16.62 -6.03 4.88
N PRO A 146 16.19 -5.71 6.13
CA PRO A 146 16.56 -6.52 7.29
C PRO A 146 16.06 -7.98 7.23
N VAL A 147 14.90 -8.21 6.60
CA VAL A 147 14.33 -9.55 6.41
C VAL A 147 15.12 -10.29 5.34
N MET A 148 15.38 -9.64 4.20
CA MET A 148 16.17 -10.23 3.11
C MET A 148 17.60 -10.55 3.54
N ALA A 149 18.26 -9.65 4.28
CA ALA A 149 19.60 -9.85 4.79
C ALA A 149 19.68 -11.04 5.76
N ARG A 150 18.64 -11.23 6.59
CA ARG A 150 18.55 -12.39 7.48
C ARG A 150 18.40 -13.69 6.69
N ASP A 151 17.54 -13.70 5.66
CA ASP A 151 17.33 -14.87 4.80
C ASP A 151 18.62 -15.26 4.06
N VAL A 152 19.31 -14.29 3.45
CA VAL A 152 20.61 -14.51 2.79
C VAL A 152 21.64 -15.08 3.77
N LYS A 153 21.76 -14.52 4.98
CA LYS A 153 22.69 -15.04 6.00
C LYS A 153 22.36 -16.46 6.47
N ALA A 154 21.08 -16.82 6.50
CA ALA A 154 20.66 -18.17 6.86
C ALA A 154 20.94 -19.18 5.73
N LYS A 155 20.78 -18.75 4.47
CA LYS A 155 20.90 -19.61 3.29
C LYS A 155 22.37 -19.82 2.84
N TYR A 156 23.21 -18.79 2.94
CA TYR A 156 24.59 -18.83 2.46
C TYR A 156 25.58 -18.95 3.62
N LYS A 157 26.19 -20.13 3.77
CA LYS A 157 27.18 -20.41 4.82
C LYS A 157 28.53 -19.70 4.62
N GLN A 158 28.87 -19.35 3.38
CA GLN A 158 30.13 -18.69 3.00
C GLN A 158 29.85 -17.30 2.41
N LEU A 159 29.61 -16.32 3.26
CA LEU A 159 29.27 -14.96 2.83
C LEU A 159 30.41 -14.25 2.07
N GLY A 160 31.66 -14.67 2.24
CA GLY A 160 32.82 -14.09 1.55
C GLY A 160 32.80 -14.23 0.03
N ASN A 161 32.00 -15.14 -0.51
CA ASN A 161 31.82 -15.35 -1.96
C ASN A 161 30.48 -14.81 -2.48
N VAL A 162 29.70 -14.12 -1.64
CA VAL A 162 28.41 -13.54 -2.04
C VAL A 162 28.61 -12.10 -2.46
N VAL A 163 28.07 -11.75 -3.63
CA VAL A 163 28.10 -10.39 -4.18
C VAL A 163 26.68 -9.88 -4.33
N VAL A 164 26.40 -8.68 -3.81
CA VAL A 164 25.15 -7.96 -4.08
C VAL A 164 25.37 -7.11 -5.32
N VAL A 165 24.48 -7.24 -6.29
CA VAL A 165 24.60 -6.54 -7.59
C VAL A 165 23.38 -5.66 -7.78
N SER A 166 23.62 -4.40 -8.12
CA SER A 166 22.55 -3.50 -8.59
C SER A 166 22.37 -3.66 -10.10
N PRO A 167 21.14 -3.85 -10.60
CA PRO A 167 20.88 -3.94 -12.04
C PRO A 167 21.01 -2.59 -12.77
N ASP A 168 20.95 -1.48 -12.03
CA ASP A 168 21.05 -0.12 -12.56
C ASP A 168 21.66 0.85 -11.54
N ILE A 169 21.95 2.08 -11.95
CA ILE A 169 22.55 3.11 -11.09
C ILE A 169 21.60 3.52 -9.94
N GLY A 170 20.29 3.54 -10.19
CA GLY A 170 19.29 3.94 -9.20
C GLY A 170 19.13 2.93 -8.05
N GLY A 171 19.53 1.68 -8.26
CA GLY A 171 19.53 0.64 -7.24
C GLY A 171 20.79 0.59 -6.36
N VAL A 172 21.85 1.34 -6.68
CA VAL A 172 23.16 1.23 -6.00
C VAL A 172 23.06 1.50 -4.50
N VAL A 173 22.20 2.42 -4.07
CA VAL A 173 22.01 2.72 -2.63
C VAL A 173 21.28 1.58 -1.89
N ARG A 174 20.48 0.76 -2.60
CA ARG A 174 19.77 -0.39 -2.03
C ARG A 174 20.63 -1.68 -2.00
N ALA A 175 21.57 -1.81 -2.92
CA ALA A 175 22.50 -2.94 -3.03
C ALA A 175 23.62 -2.83 -1.98
#